data_AF-A0A956TRX3-F1
#
_entry.id   AF-A0A956TRX3-F1
#
_cell.length_a   1.000
_cell.length_b   1.000
_cell.length_c   1.000
_cell.angle_alpha   90.00
_cell.angle_beta   90.00
_cell.angle_gamma   90.00
#
_symmetry.space_group_name_H-M   'P 1'
#
loop_
_entity.id
_entity.type
_entity.pdbx_description
1 polymer ?
#
loop_
_entity_poly.entity_id
_entity_poly.type
_entity_poly.pdbx_seq_one_letter_code
_entity_poly.pdbx_strand_id
1 'polypeptide(L)' 'MKTKQRGFQVGDRVEILRYRKEIAWGDRKPQRYGFITNIDGAYILIRPRWWKADELIERYPSEIKHAPRK' A
#
# COMPACT_ATOMS: atom_id res chain seq x y z
N MET A 1 -17.99 19.40 4.24
CA MET A 1 -18.10 17.95 4.52
C MET A 1 -16.77 17.46 5.08
N LYS A 2 -16.70 17.08 6.37
CA LYS A 2 -15.50 16.44 6.94
C LYS A 2 -15.52 14.98 6.50
N THR A 3 -14.71 14.61 5.52
CA THR A 3 -14.44 13.20 5.20
C THR A 3 -13.84 12.56 6.45
N LYS A 4 -14.63 11.74 7.17
CA LYS A 4 -14.12 10.85 8.22
C LYS A 4 -12.97 10.06 7.60
N GLN A 5 -11.73 10.34 8.00
CA GLN A 5 -10.61 9.47 7.68
C GLN A 5 -10.94 8.11 8.30
N ARG A 6 -11.34 7.17 7.45
CA ARG A 6 -11.52 5.78 7.85
C ARG A 6 -10.10 5.25 8.11
N GLY A 7 -9.84 4.82 9.34
CA GLY A 7 -8.59 4.15 9.68
C GLY A 7 -8.35 2.95 8.76
N PHE A 8 -7.08 2.62 8.55
CA PHE A 8 -6.70 1.45 7.76
C PHE A 8 -7.03 0.16 8.51
N GLN A 9 -7.44 -0.87 7.78
CA GLN A 9 -7.73 -2.20 8.31
C GLN A 9 -7.04 -3.28 7.46
N VAL A 10 -6.68 -4.41 8.08
CA VAL A 10 -6.19 -5.58 7.35
C VAL A 10 -7.24 -6.03 6.33
N GLY A 11 -6.78 -6.32 5.11
CA GLY A 11 -7.62 -6.63 3.96
C GLY A 11 -8.03 -5.41 3.13
N ASP A 12 -7.84 -4.18 3.62
CA ASP A 12 -8.12 -2.98 2.83
C ASP A 12 -7.22 -2.91 1.59
N ARG A 13 -7.83 -2.51 0.48
CA ARG A 13 -7.11 -2.22 -0.75
C ARG A 13 -6.60 -0.78 -0.69
N VAL A 14 -5.30 -0.60 -0.87
CA VAL A 14 -4.64 0.70 -0.78
C VAL A 14 -3.86 1.02 -2.03
N GLU A 15 -3.71 2.32 -2.30
CA GLU A 15 -2.81 2.88 -3.29
C GLU A 15 -1.55 3.43 -2.59
N ILE A 16 -0.36 3.05 -3.05
CA ILE A 16 0.93 3.51 -2.53
C ILE A 16 1.29 4.82 -3.26
N LEU A 17 1.38 5.91 -2.49
CA LEU A 17 1.60 7.27 -2.97
C LEU A 17 3.07 7.57 -3.27
N ARG A 18 3.98 7.08 -2.42
CA ARG A 18 5.42 7.21 -2.60
C ARG A 18 6.04 5.86 -2.90
N TYR A 19 6.48 5.72 -4.15
CA TYR A 19 7.46 4.70 -4.50
C TYR A 19 8.83 5.26 -4.18
N ARG A 20 9.47 4.76 -3.12
CA ARG A 20 10.91 4.89 -3.00
C ARG A 20 11.52 4.31 -4.27
N LYS A 21 12.29 5.15 -4.96
CA LYS A 21 13.06 4.87 -6.18
C LYS A 21 14.00 3.66 -6.02
N GLU A 22 14.18 3.17 -4.78
CA GLU A 22 15.03 2.05 -4.37
C GLU A 22 14.49 0.66 -4.77
N ILE A 23 13.22 0.51 -5.15
CA ILE A 23 12.76 -0.72 -5.82
C ILE A 23 13.03 -0.55 -7.33
N ALA A 24 14.30 -0.45 -7.68
CA ALA A 24 14.78 -0.36 -9.05
C ALA A 24 14.65 -1.73 -9.73
N TRP A 25 13.55 -1.99 -10.44
CA TRP A 25 13.43 -3.17 -11.30
C TRP A 25 12.75 -2.82 -12.63
N GLY A 26 13.48 -2.09 -13.47
CA GLY A 26 13.18 -1.88 -14.89
C GLY A 26 11.90 -1.09 -15.20
N ASP A 27 11.63 -0.88 -16.50
CA ASP A 27 10.49 -0.14 -17.07
C ASP A 27 9.08 -0.62 -16.68
N ARG A 28 8.97 -1.53 -15.71
CA ARG A 28 7.68 -1.96 -15.17
C ARG A 28 7.16 -0.88 -14.23
N LYS A 29 6.09 -0.21 -14.69
CA LYS A 29 5.35 0.79 -13.90
C LYS A 29 5.18 0.30 -12.45
N PRO A 30 5.61 1.07 -11.44
CA PRO A 30 5.51 0.67 -10.05
C PRO A 30 4.07 0.29 -9.72
N GLN A 31 3.86 -0.89 -9.14
CA GLN A 31 2.53 -1.46 -8.92
C GLN A 31 1.78 -0.71 -7.82
N ARG A 32 1.15 0.41 -8.15
CA ARG A 32 0.53 1.36 -7.22
C ARG A 32 -0.49 0.78 -6.24
N TYR A 33 -0.93 -0.47 -6.38
CA TYR A 33 -1.99 -1.04 -5.56
C TYR A 33 -1.57 -2.32 -4.84
N GLY A 34 -2.01 -2.45 -3.59
CA GLY A 34 -1.86 -3.65 -2.81
C GLY A 34 -2.96 -3.81 -1.77
N PHE A 35 -2.82 -4.83 -0.94
CA PHE A 35 -3.71 -5.13 0.18
C PHE A 35 -2.93 -5.07 1.48
N ILE A 36 -3.55 -4.49 2.51
CA ILE A 36 -2.95 -4.49 3.85
C ILE A 36 -2.99 -5.92 4.39
N THR A 37 -1.83 -6.45 4.77
CA THR A 37 -1.72 -7.76 5.41
C THR A 37 -1.49 -7.62 6.92
N ASN A 38 -0.84 -6.54 7.36
CA ASN A 38 -0.61 -6.27 8.77
C ASN A 38 -0.55 -4.77 9.04
N ILE A 39 -0.89 -4.37 10.26
CA ILE A 39 -0.77 -2.99 10.76
C ILE A 39 -0.02 -3.06 12.07
N ASP A 40 1.22 -2.60 12.05
CA ASP A 40 1.98 -2.25 13.24
C ASP A 40 1.72 -0.76 13.53
N GLY A 41 1.69 -0.34 14.80
CA GLY A 41 1.35 1.03 15.18
C GLY A 41 2.21 2.11 14.49
N ALA A 42 3.40 1.74 14.03
CA ALA A 42 4.29 2.61 13.27
C ALA A 42 4.20 2.44 11.73
N TYR A 43 3.87 1.25 11.20
CA TYR A 43 3.93 0.95 9.77
C TYR A 43 2.91 -0.11 9.33
N ILE A 44 2.61 -0.12 8.04
CA ILE A 44 1.61 -1.00 7.42
C ILE A 44 2.33 -1.92 6.44
N LEU A 45 2.09 -3.23 6.57
CA LEU A 45 2.55 -4.23 5.62
C LEU A 45 1.54 -4.38 4.50
N ILE A 46 2.03 -4.26 3.27
CA ILE A 46 1.21 -4.28 2.07
C ILE A 46 1.71 -5.39 1.15
N ARG A 47 0.81 -6.29 0.76
CA ARG A 47 1.05 -7.25 -0.31
C ARG A 47 0.63 -6.63 -1.66
N PRO A 48 1.55 -6.43 -2.61
CA PRO A 48 1.21 -5.96 -3.94
C PRO A 48 0.35 -6.97 -4.70
N ARG A 49 -0.59 -6.50 -5.53
CA ARG A 49 -1.58 -7.37 -6.19
C ARG A 49 -0.98 -8.34 -7.23
N TRP A 50 0.13 -8.01 -7.88
CA TRP A 50 0.71 -8.81 -8.96
C TRP A 50 2.19 -9.14 -8.74
N TRP A 51 2.57 -9.45 -7.51
CA TRP A 51 3.96 -9.76 -7.16
C TRP A 51 4.11 -11.18 -6.62
N LYS A 52 5.34 -11.72 -6.69
CA LYS A 52 5.67 -13.01 -6.06
C LYS A 52 5.22 -12.93 -4.60
N ALA A 53 4.53 -13.97 -4.14
CA ALA A 53 3.73 -13.95 -2.91
C ALA A 53 4.51 -13.59 -1.64
N ASP A 54 5.85 -13.58 -1.72
CA ASP A 54 6.75 -13.52 -0.58
C ASP A 54 7.31 -12.12 -0.26
N GLU A 55 7.13 -11.11 -1.13
CA GLU A 55 7.59 -9.74 -0.81
C GLU A 55 6.46 -8.86 -0.30
N LEU A 56 6.55 -8.51 0.98
CA LEU A 56 5.73 -7.50 1.64
C LEU A 56 6.43 -6.15 1.58
N ILE A 57 5.66 -5.09 1.38
CA ILE A 57 6.16 -3.71 1.37
C ILE A 57 5.72 -3.03 2.66
N GLU A 58 6.70 -2.56 3.43
CA GLU A 58 6.50 -1.69 4.59
C GLU A 58 6.25 -0.24 4.15
N ARG A 59 5.15 0.35 4.60
CA ARG A 59 4.83 1.76 4.35
C ARG A 59 4.21 2.44 5.55
N TYR A 60 4.47 3.73 5.69
CA TYR A 60 3.77 4.54 6.67
C TYR A 60 2.33 4.85 6.23
N PRO A 61 1.39 5.07 7.16
CA PRO A 61 0.03 5.50 6.83
C PRO A 61 -0.03 6.76 5.95
N SER A 62 0.98 7.64 6.06
CA SER A 62 1.12 8.86 5.25
C SER A 62 1.58 8.60 3.81
N GLU A 63 2.09 7.41 3.51
CA GLU A 63 2.59 7.01 2.20
C GLU A 63 1.57 6.21 1.38
N ILE A 64 0.38 5.96 1.95
CA ILE A 64 -0.69 5.22 1.32
C ILE A 64 -2.03 5.92 1.45
N LYS A 65 -2.99 5.56 0.61
CA LYS A 65 -4.39 5.96 0.73
C LYS A 65 -5.31 4.79 0.38
N HIS A 66 -6.56 4.85 0.83
CA HIS A 66 -7.58 3.91 0.37
C HIS A 66 -7.70 3.94 -1.16
N ALA A 67 -7.63 2.78 -1.79
CA ALA A 67 -7.88 2.67 -3.22
C ALA A 67 -9.38 2.86 -3.48
N PRO A 68 -9.78 3.52 -4.58
CA PRO A 68 -11.19 3.61 -4.94
C PRO A 68 -11.77 2.20 -5.11
N ARG A 69 -12.95 1.97 -4.51
CA ARG A 69 -13.77 0.80 -4.83
C ARG A 69 -14.29 1.02 -6.26
N LYS A 70 -13.83 0.18 -7.19
CA LYS A 70 -14.50 0.06 -8.50
C LYS A 70 -15.85 -0.59 -8.32
#